data_AF-X0SND7-F1
#
_entry.id   AF-X0SND7-F1
#
_cell.length_a   1.000
_cell.length_b   1.000
_cell.length_c   1.000
_cell.angle_alpha   90.00
_cell.angle_beta   90.00
_cell.angle_gamma   90.00
#
_symmetry.space_group_name_H-M   'P 1'
#
loop_
_entity.id
_entity.type
_entity.pdbx_description
1 polymer ?
#
loop_
_entity_poly.entity_id
_entity_poly.type
_entity_poly.pdbx_seq_one_letter_code
_entity_poly.pdbx_strand_id
1 'polypeptide(L)'
;TKFHAIATWAVGNTSEFYEPCYRQADGTSKCYEERVSGRQAAFYLYYPEYYQSMVSRLYKFGEQEVVPVNSTWAISYVEGIDEGGNKYKVITDAANEGEAFPTYEEAKAFVDDHPDFIIVSLLPFASPVPLEKLDHYELVNESVQTITWGEEEISYVKIFEYVP
;
A
#
# COMPACT_ATOMS: atom_id res chain seq x y z
N THR A 1 -9.35 8.88 2.46
CA THR A 1 -10.25 7.82 1.92
C THR A 1 -10.95 7.12 3.08
N LYS A 2 -12.11 6.49 2.86
CA LYS A 2 -12.82 5.70 3.90
C LYS A 2 -12.35 4.23 3.97
N PHE A 3 -11.23 3.89 3.32
CA PHE A 3 -10.73 2.52 3.23
C PHE A 3 -10.62 1.84 4.59
N HIS A 4 -10.08 2.53 5.61
CA HIS A 4 -9.95 1.99 6.96
C HIS A 4 -11.27 1.42 7.49
N ALA A 5 -12.39 2.13 7.30
CA ALA A 5 -13.69 1.72 7.80
C ALA A 5 -14.20 0.46 7.08
N ILE A 6 -13.92 0.32 5.79
CA ILE A 6 -14.29 -0.85 4.99
C ILE A 6 -13.45 -2.05 5.46
N ALA A 7 -12.14 -1.89 5.57
CA ALA A 7 -11.22 -2.95 6.01
C ALA A 7 -11.52 -3.41 7.44
N THR A 8 -11.70 -2.50 8.39
CA THR A 8 -12.07 -2.83 9.76
C THR A 8 -13.42 -3.55 9.83
N TRP A 9 -14.41 -3.17 9.02
CA TRP A 9 -15.69 -3.88 9.01
C TRP A 9 -15.60 -5.27 8.38
N ALA A 10 -14.85 -5.42 7.28
CA ALA A 10 -14.78 -6.66 6.51
C ALA A 10 -13.83 -7.70 7.11
N VAL A 11 -12.68 -7.27 7.65
CA VAL A 11 -11.56 -8.14 8.09
C VAL A 11 -11.18 -7.91 9.55
N GLY A 12 -11.65 -6.82 10.18
CA GLY A 12 -11.42 -6.54 11.59
C GLY A 12 -10.20 -5.66 11.88
N ASN A 13 -9.29 -5.48 10.93
CA ASN A 13 -8.10 -4.64 11.08
C ASN A 13 -7.70 -3.96 9.75
N THR A 14 -6.71 -3.07 9.79
CA THR A 14 -6.10 -2.48 8.58
C THR A 14 -4.68 -2.93 8.32
N SER A 15 -4.03 -3.63 9.26
CA SER A 15 -2.61 -3.97 9.21
C SER A 15 -2.26 -4.94 8.09
N GLU A 16 -3.21 -5.72 7.60
CA GLU A 16 -3.05 -6.52 6.37
C GLU A 16 -2.89 -5.65 5.11
N PHE A 17 -3.38 -4.41 5.13
CA PHE A 17 -3.39 -3.53 3.97
C PHE A 17 -2.35 -2.42 4.08
N TYR A 18 -2.26 -1.77 5.23
CA TYR A 18 -1.24 -0.75 5.49
C TYR A 18 -1.04 -0.49 6.97
N GLU A 19 0.11 0.08 7.29
CA GLU A 19 0.46 0.52 8.64
C GLU A 19 0.97 1.97 8.65
N PRO A 20 0.51 2.83 9.58
CA PRO A 20 1.10 4.14 9.80
C PRO A 20 2.51 4.02 10.41
N CYS A 21 3.48 4.66 9.77
CA CYS A 21 4.87 4.69 10.23
C CYS A 21 5.24 6.05 10.83
N TYR A 22 5.97 6.03 11.94
CA TYR A 22 6.39 7.20 12.70
C TYR A 22 7.90 7.21 12.84
N ARG A 23 8.53 8.32 12.44
CA ARG A 23 9.97 8.53 12.64
C ARG A 23 10.25 8.75 14.13
N GLN A 24 11.25 8.05 14.65
CA GLN A 24 11.72 8.14 16.03
C GLN A 24 12.92 9.09 16.12
N ALA A 25 13.28 9.49 17.35
CA ALA A 25 14.39 10.41 17.59
C ALA A 25 15.77 9.81 17.23
N ASP A 26 15.90 8.49 17.25
CA ASP A 26 17.10 7.75 16.85
C ASP A 26 17.22 7.56 15.33
N GLY A 27 16.29 8.12 14.55
CA GLY A 27 16.25 8.02 13.10
C GLY A 27 15.50 6.80 12.55
N THR A 28 15.14 5.83 13.40
CA THR A 28 14.38 4.65 12.98
C THR A 28 12.91 4.98 12.66
N SER A 29 12.26 4.11 11.91
CA SER A 29 10.83 4.20 11.61
C SER A 29 10.10 3.04 12.28
N LYS A 30 9.08 3.36 13.10
CA LYS A 30 8.18 2.38 13.71
C LYS A 30 6.81 2.44 13.04
N CYS A 31 6.39 1.32 12.47
CA CYS A 31 5.09 1.15 11.83
C CYS A 31 4.17 0.38 12.78
N TYR A 32 3.04 0.96 13.14
CA TYR A 32 2.11 0.37 14.12
C TYR A 32 0.90 -0.22 13.40
N GLU A 33 0.32 -1.30 13.95
CA GLU A 33 -0.93 -1.87 13.42
C GLU A 33 -2.08 -0.85 13.50
N GLU A 34 -2.06 0.01 14.52
CA GLU A 34 -3.04 1.06 14.74
C GLU A 34 -2.41 2.45 14.80
N ARG A 35 -3.23 3.48 14.58
CA ARG A 35 -2.77 4.87 14.74
C ARG A 35 -2.49 5.18 16.21
N VAL A 36 -1.31 5.72 16.47
CA VAL A 36 -0.96 6.25 17.78
C VAL A 36 -1.63 7.62 17.98
N SER A 37 -2.47 7.74 19.00
CA SER A 37 -3.19 8.97 19.32
C SER A 37 -2.23 10.15 19.53
N GLY A 38 -2.57 11.31 18.98
CA GLY A 38 -1.77 12.53 19.09
C GLY A 38 -0.48 12.55 18.25
N ARG A 39 -0.20 11.50 17.45
CA ARG A 39 0.94 11.47 16.53
C ARG A 39 0.45 11.44 15.08
N GLN A 40 1.06 12.26 14.22
CA GLN A 40 0.88 12.19 12.78
C GLN A 40 1.87 11.19 12.18
N ALA A 41 1.37 10.27 11.37
CA ALA A 41 2.22 9.34 10.62
C ALA A 41 3.11 10.12 9.65
N ALA A 42 4.39 9.77 9.59
CA ALA A 42 5.35 10.34 8.65
C ALA A 42 5.08 9.83 7.24
N PHE A 43 4.78 8.54 7.12
CA PHE A 43 4.36 7.88 5.88
C PHE A 43 3.53 6.64 6.24
N TYR A 44 2.99 5.97 5.23
CA TYR A 44 2.28 4.70 5.36
C TYR A 44 3.04 3.62 4.59
N LEU A 45 3.13 2.45 5.19
CA LEU A 45 3.64 1.25 4.56
C LEU A 45 2.45 0.50 3.99
N TYR A 46 2.34 0.37 2.66
CA TYR A 46 1.24 -0.33 1.99
C TYR A 46 1.69 -1.72 1.54
N TYR A 47 0.89 -2.73 1.88
CA TYR A 47 1.11 -4.12 1.52
C TYR A 47 0.41 -4.48 0.20
N PRO A 48 0.86 -5.52 -0.52
CA PRO A 48 0.25 -5.96 -1.79
C PRO A 48 -1.28 -6.11 -1.73
N GLU A 49 -1.81 -6.61 -0.61
CA GLU A 49 -3.23 -6.85 -0.34
C GLU A 49 -4.06 -5.56 -0.48
N TYR A 50 -3.48 -4.40 -0.17
CA TYR A 50 -4.13 -3.11 -0.35
C TYR A 50 -4.45 -2.82 -1.81
N TYR A 51 -3.52 -3.15 -2.70
CA TYR A 51 -3.63 -2.93 -4.14
C TYR A 51 -4.51 -3.98 -4.81
N GLN A 52 -4.48 -5.22 -4.30
CA GLN A 52 -5.29 -6.33 -4.75
C GLN A 52 -6.75 -6.24 -4.28
N SER A 53 -7.05 -5.47 -3.24
CA SER A 53 -8.42 -5.25 -2.78
C SER A 53 -9.30 -4.64 -3.88
N MET A 54 -10.56 -5.08 -3.97
CA MET A 54 -11.49 -4.60 -4.99
C MET A 54 -11.70 -3.07 -4.97
N VAL A 55 -11.64 -2.45 -3.79
CA VAL A 55 -11.73 -1.00 -3.65
C VAL A 55 -10.57 -0.31 -4.38
N SER A 56 -9.34 -0.80 -4.24
CA SER A 56 -8.19 -0.24 -4.94
C SER A 56 -8.23 -0.58 -6.43
N ARG A 57 -8.50 -1.84 -6.79
CA ARG A 57 -8.56 -2.30 -8.19
C ARG A 57 -9.52 -1.47 -9.04
N LEU A 58 -10.70 -1.15 -8.52
CA LEU A 58 -11.69 -0.33 -9.24
C LEU A 58 -11.36 1.17 -9.13
N TYR A 59 -11.29 1.71 -7.91
CA TYR A 59 -11.22 3.17 -7.75
C TYR A 59 -9.92 3.77 -8.30
N LYS A 60 -8.78 3.11 -8.04
CA LYS A 60 -7.47 3.65 -8.37
C LYS A 60 -7.00 3.22 -9.74
N PHE A 61 -7.13 1.93 -10.03
CA PHE A 61 -6.56 1.33 -11.23
C PHE A 61 -7.58 1.18 -12.35
N GLY A 62 -8.86 1.49 -12.10
CA GLY A 62 -9.91 1.49 -13.12
C GLY A 62 -9.90 0.20 -13.91
N GLU A 63 -10.04 -0.94 -13.22
CA GLU A 63 -10.05 -2.31 -13.78
C GLU A 63 -8.81 -2.74 -14.58
N GLN A 64 -7.87 -1.83 -14.89
CA GLN A 64 -6.77 -2.12 -15.79
C GLN A 64 -5.75 -3.07 -15.18
N GLU A 65 -5.00 -3.69 -16.08
CA GLU A 65 -3.72 -4.29 -15.74
C GLU A 65 -2.76 -3.22 -15.20
N VAL A 66 -1.96 -3.57 -14.21
CA VAL A 66 -0.92 -2.68 -13.67
C VAL A 66 0.42 -3.40 -13.75
N VAL A 67 1.39 -2.72 -14.37
CA VAL A 67 2.79 -3.12 -14.36
C VAL A 67 3.55 -2.11 -13.47
N PRO A 68 4.12 -2.54 -12.33
CA PRO A 68 4.88 -1.67 -11.44
C PRO A 68 6.10 -1.04 -12.14
N VAL A 69 6.32 0.25 -11.90
CA VAL A 69 7.48 1.00 -12.39
C VAL A 69 7.98 1.90 -11.26
N ASN A 70 9.20 1.67 -10.77
CA ASN A 70 9.81 2.42 -9.67
C ASN A 70 8.92 2.54 -8.41
N SER A 71 8.08 1.53 -8.16
CA SER A 71 7.09 1.53 -7.06
C SER A 71 7.23 0.34 -6.12
N THR A 72 8.12 -0.60 -6.44
CA THR A 72 8.31 -1.84 -5.70
C THR A 72 9.44 -1.70 -4.70
N TRP A 73 9.13 -1.52 -3.43
CA TRP A 73 10.12 -1.47 -2.36
C TRP A 73 10.31 -2.85 -1.76
N ALA A 74 11.54 -3.21 -1.40
CA ALA A 74 11.81 -4.35 -0.55
C ALA A 74 12.44 -3.88 0.77
N ILE A 75 11.82 -4.24 1.89
CA ILE A 75 12.29 -3.84 3.24
C ILE A 75 12.39 -5.05 4.15
N SER A 76 13.26 -4.98 5.15
CA SER A 76 13.25 -5.91 6.29
C SER A 76 12.79 -5.17 7.56
N TYR A 77 12.26 -5.93 8.52
CA TYR A 77 11.83 -5.36 9.79
C TYR A 77 11.93 -6.36 10.93
N VAL A 78 11.90 -5.83 12.16
CA VAL A 78 11.70 -6.61 13.37
C VAL A 78 10.43 -6.18 14.09
N GLU A 79 9.71 -7.14 14.66
CA GLU A 79 8.51 -6.88 15.43
C GLU A 79 8.84 -6.51 16.89
N GLY A 80 7.97 -5.71 17.48
CA GLY A 80 8.04 -5.33 18.89
C GLY A 80 6.67 -4.99 19.45
N ILE A 81 6.62 -4.88 20.77
CA ILE A 81 5.44 -4.45 21.52
C ILE A 81 5.86 -3.29 22.41
N ASP A 82 5.08 -2.21 22.44
CA ASP A 82 5.38 -1.06 23.31
C ASP A 82 4.83 -1.26 24.73
N GLU A 83 5.12 -0.33 25.64
CA GLU A 83 4.63 -0.40 27.02
C GLU A 83 3.09 -0.39 27.13
N GLY A 84 2.40 0.10 26.10
CA GLY A 84 0.94 0.10 25.99
C GLY A 84 0.35 -1.18 25.39
N GLY A 85 1.19 -2.16 25.02
CA GLY A 85 0.75 -3.39 24.38
C GLY A 85 0.50 -3.25 22.87
N ASN A 86 0.84 -2.12 22.26
CA ASN A 86 0.66 -1.94 20.81
C ASN A 86 1.79 -2.63 20.07
N LYS A 87 1.43 -3.43 19.06
CA LYS A 87 2.38 -4.06 18.16
C LYS A 87 2.91 -3.06 17.14
N TYR A 88 4.21 -3.17 16.86
CA TYR A 88 4.86 -2.38 15.83
C TYR A 88 5.97 -3.16 15.13
N LYS A 89 6.31 -2.71 13.92
CA LYS A 89 7.46 -3.13 13.13
C LYS A 89 8.49 -2.00 13.10
N VAL A 90 9.75 -2.30 13.37
CA VAL A 90 10.88 -1.39 13.15
C VAL A 90 11.49 -1.75 11.80
N ILE A 91 11.46 -0.84 10.84
CA ILE A 91 12.15 -1.04 9.56
C ILE A 91 13.65 -1.07 9.84
N THR A 92 14.30 -2.19 9.52
CA THR A 92 15.73 -2.43 9.79
C THR A 92 16.59 -2.18 8.58
N ASP A 93 16.07 -2.43 7.38
CA ASP A 93 16.78 -2.24 6.13
C ASP A 93 15.83 -1.99 4.96
N ALA A 94 16.37 -1.40 3.90
CA ALA A 94 15.72 -1.22 2.61
C ALA A 94 16.71 -1.60 1.51
N ALA A 95 16.29 -2.52 0.64
CA ALA A 95 17.12 -3.00 -0.46
C ALA A 95 17.34 -1.89 -1.52
N ASN A 96 18.13 -2.21 -2.54
CA ASN A 96 18.41 -1.32 -3.67
C ASN A 96 18.88 0.08 -3.22
N GLU A 97 19.82 0.11 -2.27
CA GLU A 97 20.39 1.35 -1.71
C GLU A 97 19.34 2.29 -1.07
N GLY A 98 18.21 1.75 -0.61
CA GLY A 98 17.13 2.52 -0.03
C GLY A 98 16.21 3.19 -1.05
N GLU A 99 16.13 2.64 -2.26
CA GLU A 99 15.27 3.10 -3.36
C GLU A 99 14.31 1.99 -3.83
N ALA A 100 13.24 2.38 -4.52
CA ALA A 100 12.36 1.41 -5.18
C ALA A 100 13.09 0.69 -6.32
N PHE A 101 12.82 -0.60 -6.50
CA PHE A 101 13.30 -1.33 -7.66
C PHE A 101 12.62 -0.79 -8.94
N PRO A 102 13.37 -0.73 -10.07
CA PRO A 102 12.82 -0.36 -11.36
C PRO A 102 11.64 -1.22 -11.81
N THR A 103 11.71 -2.53 -11.57
CA THR A 103 10.73 -3.53 -11.98
C THR A 103 10.32 -4.43 -10.83
N TYR A 104 9.14 -5.06 -10.94
CA TYR A 104 8.70 -6.05 -9.97
C TYR A 104 9.59 -7.29 -9.96
N GLU A 105 10.02 -7.74 -11.13
CA GLU A 105 10.81 -8.97 -11.31
C GLU A 105 12.16 -8.87 -10.59
N GLU A 106 12.82 -7.71 -10.63
CA GLU A 106 14.06 -7.47 -9.89
C GLU A 106 13.85 -7.52 -8.37
N ALA A 107 12.81 -6.86 -7.87
CA ALA A 107 12.47 -6.91 -6.45
C ALA A 107 12.09 -8.33 -6.00
N LYS A 108 11.35 -9.05 -6.86
CA LYS A 108 10.92 -10.42 -6.60
C LYS A 108 12.11 -11.36 -6.54
N ALA A 109 13.05 -11.25 -7.47
CA ALA A 109 14.29 -12.03 -7.45
C ALA A 109 15.10 -11.74 -6.18
N PHE A 110 15.19 -10.46 -5.77
CA PHE A 110 15.88 -10.10 -4.54
C PHE A 110 15.23 -10.73 -3.30
N VAL A 111 13.92 -10.61 -3.14
CA VAL A 111 13.18 -11.14 -1.99
C VAL A 111 13.17 -12.68 -1.97
N ASP A 112 13.20 -13.33 -3.14
CA ASP A 112 13.35 -14.79 -3.22
C ASP A 112 14.70 -15.28 -2.67
N ASP A 113 15.77 -14.50 -2.88
CA ASP A 113 17.11 -14.77 -2.33
C ASP A 113 17.28 -14.28 -0.88
N HIS A 114 16.44 -13.35 -0.42
CA HIS A 114 16.49 -12.70 0.90
C HIS A 114 15.14 -12.79 1.61
N PRO A 115 14.80 -13.95 2.20
CA PRO A 115 13.45 -14.22 2.73
C PRO A 115 13.08 -13.38 3.97
N ASP A 116 14.01 -12.62 4.54
CA ASP A 116 13.77 -11.63 5.60
C ASP A 116 13.25 -10.29 5.07
N PHE A 117 13.28 -10.08 3.75
CA PHE A 117 12.70 -8.92 3.10
C PHE A 117 11.27 -9.20 2.61
N ILE A 118 10.46 -8.15 2.55
CA ILE A 118 9.10 -8.19 1.99
C ILE A 118 8.88 -7.07 0.99
N ILE A 119 7.98 -7.31 0.03
CA ILE A 119 7.56 -6.30 -0.94
C ILE A 119 6.48 -5.40 -0.35
N VAL A 120 6.69 -4.09 -0.47
CA VAL A 120 5.80 -3.04 0.02
C VAL A 120 5.79 -1.86 -0.96
N SER A 121 4.91 -0.90 -0.73
CA SER A 121 4.96 0.42 -1.39
C SER A 121 4.78 1.53 -0.37
N LEU A 122 5.36 2.68 -0.68
CA LEU A 122 5.18 3.93 0.06
C LEU A 122 4.12 4.84 -0.59
N LEU A 123 3.56 4.42 -1.73
CA LEU A 123 2.70 5.21 -2.59
C LEU A 123 1.32 4.55 -2.76
N PRO A 124 0.22 5.14 -2.26
CA PRO A 124 -1.09 4.47 -2.28
C PRO A 124 -1.68 4.26 -3.69
N PHE A 125 -1.16 4.92 -4.72
CA PHE A 125 -1.65 4.86 -6.10
C PHE A 125 -0.65 4.23 -7.08
N ALA A 126 0.52 3.79 -6.60
CA ALA A 126 1.48 3.04 -7.39
C ALA A 126 1.66 1.65 -6.77
N SER A 127 1.18 0.63 -7.49
CA SER A 127 1.24 -0.76 -7.02
C SER A 127 2.70 -1.25 -6.98
N PRO A 128 3.12 -1.94 -5.90
CA PRO A 128 4.41 -2.63 -5.87
C PRO A 128 4.36 -4.02 -6.52
N VAL A 129 3.17 -4.49 -6.92
CA VAL A 129 2.98 -5.80 -7.53
C VAL A 129 2.18 -5.69 -8.83
N PRO A 130 2.41 -6.58 -9.81
CA PRO A 130 1.56 -6.68 -10.98
C PRO A 130 0.13 -6.97 -10.57
N LEU A 131 -0.83 -6.37 -11.28
CA LEU A 131 -2.24 -6.64 -11.06
C LEU A 131 -2.86 -7.00 -12.40
N GLU A 132 -3.50 -8.15 -12.48
CA GLU A 132 -4.22 -8.60 -13.67
C GLU A 132 -5.46 -7.76 -13.91
N LYS A 133 -5.79 -7.47 -15.17
CA LYS A 133 -7.03 -6.78 -15.55
C LYS A 133 -8.26 -7.47 -14.94
N LEU A 134 -9.23 -6.70 -14.45
CA LEU A 134 -10.52 -7.25 -14.01
C LEU A 134 -11.46 -7.39 -15.22
N ASP A 135 -11.61 -8.62 -15.73
CA ASP A 135 -12.39 -8.86 -16.96
C ASP A 135 -13.92 -8.69 -16.80
N HIS A 136 -14.42 -8.78 -15.57
CA HIS A 136 -15.86 -8.72 -15.27
C HIS A 136 -16.37 -7.33 -14.86
N TYR A 137 -15.59 -6.28 -15.08
CA TYR A 137 -15.97 -4.92 -14.73
C TYR A 137 -15.60 -3.95 -15.85
N GLU A 138 -16.54 -3.06 -16.18
CA GLU A 138 -16.32 -1.99 -17.13
C GLU A 138 -16.66 -0.63 -16.52
N LEU A 139 -15.77 0.35 -16.68
CA LEU A 139 -16.03 1.72 -16.29
C LEU A 139 -17.07 2.35 -17.21
N VAL A 140 -18.24 2.69 -16.67
CA VAL A 140 -19.37 3.25 -17.44
C VAL A 140 -19.57 4.75 -17.19
N ASN A 141 -19.04 5.29 -16.10
CA ASN A 141 -19.12 6.72 -15.82
C ASN A 141 -18.05 7.20 -14.84
N GLU A 142 -17.59 8.44 -15.04
CA GLU A 142 -16.73 9.17 -14.13
C GLU A 142 -17.29 10.55 -13.83
N SER A 143 -17.10 11.03 -12.60
CA SER A 143 -17.46 12.41 -12.26
C SER A 143 -16.48 13.40 -12.85
N VAL A 144 -16.99 14.53 -13.35
CA VAL A 144 -16.18 15.69 -13.77
C VAL A 144 -15.36 16.26 -12.59
N GLN A 145 -15.86 16.12 -11.36
CA GLN A 145 -15.08 16.50 -10.18
C GLN A 145 -13.90 15.55 -10.00
N THR A 146 -12.71 16.10 -9.87
CA THR A 146 -11.48 15.36 -9.64
C THR A 146 -10.88 15.71 -8.28
N ILE A 147 -9.98 14.85 -7.81
CA ILE A 147 -9.09 15.09 -6.68
C ILE A 147 -7.66 14.94 -7.15
N THR A 148 -6.79 15.81 -6.66
CA THR A 148 -5.35 15.69 -6.87
C THR A 148 -4.74 14.89 -5.72
N TRP A 149 -3.96 13.87 -6.04
CA TRP A 149 -3.16 13.13 -5.06
C TRP A 149 -1.72 13.00 -5.55
N GLY A 150 -0.82 13.80 -4.97
CA GLY A 150 0.53 13.92 -5.52
C GLY A 150 0.48 14.59 -6.90
N GLU A 151 1.02 13.91 -7.91
CA GLU A 151 1.01 14.36 -9.31
C GLU A 151 -0.17 13.79 -10.11
N GLU A 152 -0.96 12.89 -9.51
CA GLU A 152 -2.09 12.23 -10.16
C GLU A 152 -3.40 13.01 -9.97
N GLU A 153 -4.23 13.05 -11.02
CA GLU A 153 -5.59 13.57 -10.98
C GLU A 153 -6.59 12.43 -11.17
N ILE A 154 -7.49 12.24 -10.21
CA ILE A 154 -8.39 11.09 -10.17
C ILE A 154 -9.82 11.56 -10.01
N SER A 155 -10.73 11.01 -10.81
CA SER A 155 -12.18 11.22 -10.70
C SER A 155 -12.68 10.94 -9.29
N TYR A 156 -13.44 11.87 -8.71
CA TYR A 156 -13.97 11.76 -7.35
C TYR A 156 -14.92 10.56 -7.19
N VAL A 157 -15.72 10.29 -8.23
CA VAL A 157 -16.61 9.13 -8.34
C VAL A 157 -16.33 8.39 -9.64
N LYS A 158 -16.29 7.06 -9.55
CA LYS A 158 -16.26 6.15 -10.70
C LYS A 158 -17.39 5.13 -10.54
N ILE A 159 -18.10 4.83 -11.61
CA ILE A 159 -19.19 3.85 -11.66
C ILE A 159 -18.78 2.75 -12.61
N PHE A 160 -18.82 1.51 -12.13
CA PHE A 160 -18.49 0.31 -12.91
C PHE A 160 -19.74 -0.56 -13.05
N GLU A 161 -19.94 -1.10 -14.23
CA GLU A 161 -20.92 -2.15 -14.50
C GLU A 161 -20.23 -3.52 -14.37
N TYR A 162 -20.94 -4.49 -13.79
CA TYR A 162 -20.48 -5.87 -13.76
C TYR A 162 -20.90 -6.55 -15.07
N VAL A 163 -19.92 -7.08 -15.81
CA VAL A 163 -20.13 -7.77 -17.08
C VAL A 163 -19.88 -9.28 -16.91
N PRO A 164 -20.85 -10.15 -17.24
CA PRO A 164 -20.74 -11.60 -17.08
C PRO A 164 -19.61 -12.26 -17.88
#